data_AF-A0A7X7H2B0-F1
#
_entry.id   AF-A0A7X7H2B0-F1
#
_cell.length_a   1.000
_cell.length_b   1.000
_cell.length_c   1.000
_cell.angle_alpha   90.00
_cell.angle_beta   90.00
_cell.angle_gamma   90.00
#
_symmetry.space_group_name_H-M   'P 1'
#
loop_
_entity.id
_entity.type
_entity.pdbx_description
1 polymer ?
#
loop_
_entity_poly.entity_id
_entity_poly.type
_entity_poly.pdbx_seq_one_letter_code
_entity_poly.pdbx_strand_id
1 'polypeptide(L)' 'MKVTIAHNNYDKTLQTVAYLKKLLKEKDVIFDAKYPDVVISVGGDGTL' A
#
# COMPACT_ATOMS: atom_id res chain seq x y z
N MET A 1 -3.25 10.38 8.73
CA MET A 1 -2.56 10.40 7.42
C MET A 1 -3.29 9.47 6.47
N LYS A 2 -3.44 9.89 5.22
CA LYS A 2 -4.09 9.14 4.15
C LYS A 2 -3.04 8.46 3.28
N VAL A 3 -3.14 7.15 3.12
CA VAL A 3 -2.18 6.36 2.36
C VAL A 3 -2.89 5.60 1.25
N THR A 4 -2.24 5.47 0.10
CA THR A 4 -2.57 4.45 -0.91
C THR A 4 -1.37 3.55 -1.16
N ILE A 5 -1.62 2.31 -1.57
CA ILE A 5 -0.58 1.35 -1.89
C ILE A 5 -0.74 0.95 -3.35
N ALA A 6 0.16 1.41 -4.21
CA ALA A 6 0.30 0.95 -5.57
C ALA A 6 1.07 -0.37 -5.56
N HIS A 7 0.62 -1.36 -6.32
CA HIS A 7 1.25 -2.67 -6.32
C HIS A 7 1.03 -3.39 -7.64
N ASN A 8 1.95 -4.31 -7.97
CA ASN A 8 1.71 -5.30 -9.02
C ASN A 8 0.96 -6.52 -8.44
N ASN A 9 0.58 -7.46 -9.29
CA ASN A 9 -0.30 -8.57 -8.92
C ASN A 9 0.46 -9.90 -8.69
N TYR A 10 1.77 -9.85 -8.42
CA TYR A 10 2.50 -11.06 -8.03
C TYR A 10 2.15 -11.48 -6.60
N ASP A 11 2.08 -12.79 -6.34
CA ASP A 11 1.66 -13.34 -5.05
C ASP A 11 2.45 -12.78 -3.86
N LYS A 12 3.78 -12.65 -4.01
CA LYS A 12 4.64 -12.09 -2.96
C LYS A 12 4.27 -10.64 -2.65
N THR A 13 4.02 -9.84 -3.69
CA THR A 13 3.59 -8.45 -3.55
C THR A 13 2.27 -8.37 -2.81
N LEU A 14 1.29 -9.20 -3.18
CA LEU A 14 -0.02 -9.22 -2.51
C LEU A 14 0.09 -9.59 -1.03
N GLN A 15 0.97 -10.55 -0.67
CA GLN A 15 1.26 -10.90 0.72
C GLN A 15 1.86 -9.72 1.49
N THR A 16 2.82 -9.01 0.88
CA THR A 16 3.42 -7.80 1.49
C THR A 16 2.39 -6.69 1.66
N VAL A 17 1.52 -6.44 0.67
CA VAL A 17 0.44 -5.44 0.75
C VAL A 17 -0.54 -5.79 1.88
N ALA A 18 -0.92 -7.06 2.03
CA ALA A 18 -1.79 -7.50 3.11
C ALA A 18 -1.15 -7.27 4.49
N TYR A 19 0.15 -7.58 4.63
CA TYR A 19 0.90 -7.34 5.86
C TYR A 19 1.01 -5.85 6.19
N LEU A 20 1.34 -5.00 5.21
CA LEU A 20 1.40 -3.55 5.38
C LEU A 20 0.04 -2.97 5.77
N LYS A 21 -1.04 -3.41 5.13
CA LYS A 21 -2.40 -2.96 5.47
C LYS A 21 -2.75 -3.25 6.93
N LYS A 22 -2.35 -4.43 7.44
CA LYS A 22 -2.56 -4.78 8.85
C LYS A 22 -1.81 -3.83 9.79
N LEU A 23 -0.52 -3.61 9.56
CA LEU A 23 0.31 -2.74 10.41
C LEU A 23 -0.16 -1.27 10.38
N LEU A 24 -0.51 -0.76 9.20
CA LEU A 24 -0.98 0.62 9.04
C LEU A 24 -2.34 0.82 9.72
N LYS A 25 -3.21 -0.20 9.69
CA LYS A 25 -4.48 -0.16 10.43
C LYS A 25 -4.27 -0.09 11.94
N GLU A 26 -3.27 -0.79 12.49
CA GLU A 26 -2.90 -0.70 13.92
C GLU A 26 -2.37 0.68 14.32
N LYS A 27 -1.99 1.53 13.34
CA LYS A 27 -1.50 2.90 13.54
C LYS A 27 -2.54 3.98 13.21
N ASP A 28 -3.80 3.59 13.04
CA ASP A 28 -4.91 4.50 12.69
C ASP A 28 -4.66 5.29 11.39
N VAL A 29 -4.03 4.63 10.42
CA VAL A 29 -3.82 5.17 9.07
C VAL A 29 -5.07 4.95 8.23
N ILE A 30 -5.48 5.99 7.50
CA ILE A 30 -6.65 5.96 6.63
C ILE A 30 -6.20 5.56 5.22
N PHE A 31 -6.92 4.63 4.58
CA PHE A 31 -6.69 4.30 3.18
C PHE A 31 -7.57 5.14 2.26
N ASP A 32 -6.96 6.02 1.46
CA ASP A 32 -7.65 6.89 0.52
C ASP A 32 -6.92 6.85 -0.82
N ALA A 33 -7.47 6.12 -1.78
CA ALA A 33 -6.89 5.99 -3.11
C ALA A 33 -7.10 7.23 -4.00
N LYS A 34 -8.05 8.10 -3.63
CA LYS A 34 -8.41 9.27 -4.44
C LYS A 34 -7.60 10.50 -4.05
N TYR A 35 -7.35 10.69 -2.76
CA TYR A 35 -6.60 11.81 -2.21
C TYR A 35 -5.58 11.35 -1.15
N PRO A 36 -4.53 10.59 -1.54
CA PRO A 36 -3.49 10.15 -0.61
C PRO A 36 -2.55 11.30 -0.24
N ASP A 37 -2.12 11.33 1.02
CA ASP A 37 -0.97 12.14 1.46
C ASP A 37 0.35 11.44 1.07
N VAL A 38 0.35 10.10 1.07
CA VAL A 38 1.51 9.25 0.78
C VAL A 38 1.11 8.08 -0.13
N VAL A 39 1.92 7.83 -1.15
CA VAL A 39 1.81 6.66 -2.03
C VAL A 39 2.95 5.70 -1.71
N ILE A 40 2.62 4.44 -1.38
CA ILE A 40 3.59 3.37 -1.19
C ILE A 40 3.55 2.48 -2.44
N SER A 41 4.63 2.41 -3.20
CA SER A 41 4.75 1.43 -4.30
C SER A 41 5.39 0.14 -3.77
N VAL A 42 4.75 -0.99 -4.04
CA VAL A 42 5.27 -2.33 -3.69
C VAL A 42 5.37 -3.16 -4.95
N GLY A 43 6.59 -3.39 -5.42
CA GLY A 43 6.89 -4.15 -6.62
C GLY A 43 8.30 -3.86 -7.12
N GLY A 44 8.51 -3.98 -8.43
CA GLY A 44 9.75 -3.54 -9.09
C GLY A 44 9.60 -2.16 -9.73
N ASP A 45 10.62 -1.73 -10.47
CA ASP A 45 10.73 -0.37 -11.02
C ASP A 45 9.55 0.07 -11.91
N GLY A 46 8.82 -0.87 -12.54
CA GLY A 46 7.65 -0.58 -13.38
C GLY A 46 6.30 -0.54 -12.66
N THR A 47 6.28 -0.54 -11.32
CA THR A 47 5.04 -0.66 -10.54
C THR A 47 4.36 0.69 -10.27
N LEU A 48 5.10 1.79 -10.38
CA LEU A 48 4.62 3.15 -10.24
C LEU A 48 4.86 3.93 -11.52
#